data_AF-A0A832U3G0-F1
#
_entry.id   AF-A0A832U3G0-F1
#
_cell.length_a   1.000
_cell.length_b   1.000
_cell.length_c   1.000
_cell.angle_alpha   90.00
_cell.angle_beta   90.00
_cell.angle_gamma   90.00
#
_symmetry.space_group_name_H-M   'P 1'
#
loop_
_entity.id
_entity.type
_entity.pdbx_description
1 polymer ?
#
loop_
_entity_poly.entity_id
_entity_poly.type
_entity_poly.pdbx_seq_one_letter_code
_entity_poly.pdbx_strand_id
1 'polypeptide(L)' 'MPLIRKVIQTGTSQAVTIPPSWIREIEERTGERVTSVLMEVDGSIKIFPQERQGLSSLKHPEL' A
#
# COMPACT_ATOMS: atom_id res chain seq x y z
N MET A 1 -1.85 -16.32 4.50
CA MET A 1 -3.26 -16.30 4.01
C MET A 1 -3.25 -15.97 2.52
N PRO A 2 -4.05 -16.60 1.64
CA PRO A 2 -4.04 -16.27 0.22
C PRO A 2 -4.54 -14.84 -0.01
N LEU A 3 -3.76 -14.03 -0.72
CA LEU A 3 -4.14 -12.68 -1.11
C LEU A 3 -5.14 -12.75 -2.27
N ILE A 4 -6.43 -12.87 -1.94
CA ILE A 4 -7.51 -12.85 -2.95
C ILE A 4 -7.68 -11.41 -3.42
N ARG A 5 -7.04 -11.07 -4.54
CA ARG A 5 -7.28 -9.81 -5.26
C ARG A 5 -8.27 -10.05 -6.40
N LYS A 6 -9.25 -9.16 -6.55
CA LYS A 6 -10.22 -9.18 -7.65
C LYS A 6 -10.27 -7.81 -8.29
N VAL A 7 -10.27 -7.77 -9.61
CA VAL A 7 -10.60 -6.55 -10.36
C VAL A 7 -12.12 -6.45 -10.44
N ILE A 8 -12.66 -5.30 -10.04
CA ILE A 8 -14.09 -5.00 -10.10
C ILE A 8 -14.31 -3.68 -10.87
N GLN A 9 -15.50 -3.51 -11.42
CA GLN A 9 -15.94 -2.25 -11.98
C GLN A 9 -16.59 -1.40 -10.88
N THR A 10 -16.15 -0.15 -10.75
CA THR A 10 -16.71 0.84 -9.81
C THR A 10 -17.08 2.09 -10.59
N GLY A 11 -18.36 2.21 -10.96
CA GLY A 11 -18.83 3.29 -11.83
C GLY A 11 -18.18 3.21 -13.21
N THR A 12 -17.50 4.30 -13.62
CA THR A 12 -16.73 4.36 -14.88
C THR A 12 -15.27 3.90 -14.72
N SER A 13 -14.84 3.53 -13.52
CA SER A 13 -13.46 3.14 -13.21
C SER A 13 -13.32 1.66 -12.88
N GLN A 14 -12.11 1.13 -13.00
CA GLN A 14 -11.75 -0.18 -12.47
C GLN A 14 -11.13 -0.04 -11.07
N ALA A 15 -11.38 -1.00 -10.20
CA ALA A 15 -10.81 -1.07 -8.86
C ALA A 15 -10.26 -2.46 -8.57
N VAL A 16 -9.21 -2.53 -7.74
CA VAL A 16 -8.69 -3.79 -7.20
C VAL A 16 -9.11 -3.90 -5.75
N THR A 17 -9.77 -4.99 -5.38
CA THR A 17 -10.10 -5.25 -3.98
C THR A 17 -8.89 -5.82 -3.25
N ILE A 18 -8.51 -5.18 -2.15
CA ILE A 18 -7.46 -5.66 -1.24
C ILE A 18 -8.13 -6.25 0.01
N PRO A 19 -7.75 -7.46 0.46
CA PRO A 19 -8.28 -8.03 1.69
C PRO A 19 -7.98 -7.14 2.91
N PRO A 20 -8.95 -6.93 3.83
CA PRO A 20 -8.73 -6.17 5.05
C PRO A 20 -7.59 -6.72 5.92
N SER A 21 -7.31 -8.02 5.85
CA SER A 21 -6.21 -8.66 6.56
C SER A 21 -4.84 -8.13 6.14
N TRP A 22 -4.66 -7.74 4.87
CA TRP A 22 -3.42 -7.14 4.39
C TRP A 22 -3.17 -5.79 5.06
N ILE A 23 -4.21 -4.96 5.18
CA ILE A 23 -4.14 -3.69 5.90
C ILE A 23 -3.82 -3.93 7.37
N ARG A 24 -4.57 -4.82 8.05
CA ARG A 24 -4.36 -5.11 9.47
C ARG A 24 -2.95 -5.62 9.78
N GLU A 25 -2.43 -6.55 8.98
CA GLU A 25 -1.06 -7.06 9.16
C GLU A 25 -0.03 -5.93 9.10
N ILE A 26 -0.21 -4.98 8.18
CA ILE A 26 0.69 -3.84 8.04
C ILE A 26 0.56 -2.92 9.25
N GLU A 27 -0.65 -2.54 9.63
CA GLU A 27 -0.89 -1.66 10.77
C GLU A 27 -0.40 -2.26 12.10
N GLU A 28 -0.56 -3.58 12.28
CA GLU A 28 -0.05 -4.32 13.45
C GLU A 28 1.48 -4.38 13.45
N ARG A 29 2.10 -4.55 12.27
CA ARG A 29 3.56 -4.65 12.13
C ARG A 29 4.27 -3.30 12.27
N THR A 30 3.68 -2.23 11.76
CA THR A 30 4.28 -0.88 11.76
C THR A 30 3.83 -0.03 12.93
N GLY A 31 2.68 -0.34 13.54
CA GLY A 31 2.03 0.52 14.54
C GLY A 31 1.39 1.77 13.93
N GLU A 32 1.36 1.89 12.60
CA GLU A 32 0.86 3.06 11.88
C GLU A 32 -0.37 2.71 11.04
N ARG A 33 -1.31 3.64 10.92
CA ARG A 33 -2.46 3.48 10.03
C ARG A 33 -2.08 3.63 8.58
N VAL A 34 -2.60 2.75 7.73
CA VAL A 34 -2.45 2.86 6.26
C VAL A 34 -3.47 3.86 5.74
N THR A 35 -3.03 5.08 5.43
CA THR A 35 -3.89 6.13 4.85
C THR A 35 -3.78 6.22 3.33
N SER A 36 -2.71 5.68 2.76
CA SER A 36 -2.45 5.71 1.31
C SER A 36 -1.56 4.52 0.89
N VAL A 37 -1.53 4.27 -0.41
CA VAL A 37 -0.72 3.21 -1.02
C VAL A 37 0.09 3.78 -2.18
N LEU A 38 1.30 3.26 -2.37
CA LEU A 38 2.08 3.49 -3.57
C LEU A 38 1.69 2.45 -4.62
N MET A 39 1.54 2.90 -5.85
CA MET A 39 1.19 2.03 -6.98
C MET A 39 2.21 2.18 -8.10
N GLU A 40 2.80 1.07 -8.50
CA GLU A 40 3.68 0.98 -9.67
C GLU A 40 2.93 0.27 -10.80
N VAL A 41 3.02 0.83 -12.02
CA VAL A 41 2.36 0.31 -13.21
C VAL A 41 3.42 0.06 -14.28
N ASP A 42 3.81 -1.20 -14.44
CA ASP A 42 4.73 -1.64 -15.50
C ASP A 42 4.48 -3.11 -15.86
N GLY A 43 3.62 -3.35 -16.87
CA GLY A 43 3.16 -4.70 -17.27
C GLY A 43 2.38 -5.49 -16.19
N SER A 44 2.39 -4.98 -14.97
CA SER A 44 1.81 -5.51 -13.75
C SER A 44 1.52 -4.34 -12.80
N ILE A 45 0.49 -4.48 -11.97
CA ILE A 45 0.18 -3.50 -10.92
C ILE A 45 0.78 -4.01 -9.61
N LYS A 46 1.70 -3.25 -9.04
CA LYS A 46 2.27 -3.51 -7.70
C LYS A 46 1.73 -2.46 -6.74
N ILE A 47 1.30 -2.90 -5.57
CA ILE A 47 0.73 -2.04 -4.53
C ILE A 47 1.55 -2.22 -3.26
N PHE A 48 2.02 -1.11 -2.71
CA PHE A 48 2.80 -1.06 -1.47
C PHE A 48 2.11 -0.15 -0.46
N PRO A 49 2.18 -0.43 0.85
CA PRO A 49 1.75 0.54 1.84
C PRO A 49 2.64 1.78 1.72
N GLN A 50 2.04 2.97 1.74
CA GLN A 50 2.81 4.18 1.91
C GLN A 50 3.08 4.34 3.41
N GLU A 51 4.30 4.06 3.83
CA GLU A 51 4.75 4.43 5.17
C GLU A 51 4.66 5.95 5.29
N ARG A 52 4.01 6.44 6.35
CA ARG A 52 3.96 7.88 6.58
C ARG A 52 5.39 8.25 6.96
N GLN A 53 6.16 8.79 6.03
CA GLN A 53 7.39 9.50 6.39
C GLN A 53 6.98 10.67 7.28
N GLY A 54 6.93 10.43 8.60
CA GLY A 54 7.15 11.50 9.56
C GLY A 54 8.47 12.14 9.17
N LEU A 55 8.49 13.47 9.10
CA LEU A 55 9.64 14.35 8.88
C LEU A 55 10.92 13.83 9.57
N SER A 56 11.60 12.89 8.93
CA SER A 56 12.88 12.30 9.34
C SER A 56 13.82 12.17 8.14
N SER A 57 13.51 12.88 7.05
CA SER A 57 14.49 13.32 6.06
C SER A 57 15.38 14.43 6.64
N LEU A 58 16.08 14.12 7.73
CA LEU A 58 17.30 14.81 8.17
C LEU A 58 18.22 13.79 8.85
N LYS A 59 18.58 12.73 8.14
CA LYS A 59 19.92 12.15 8.25
C LYS A 59 20.33 11.71 6.85
N HIS A 60 21.11 12.56 6.18
CA HIS A 60 22.05 12.09 5.17
C HIS A 60 22.98 11.07 5.85
N PRO A 61 23.05 9.81 5.42
CA PRO A 61 24.23 9.01 5.58
C PRO A 61 25.07 9.19 4.31
N GLU A 62 26.08 10.05 4.43
CA GLU A 62 27.39 9.96 3.77
C GLU A 62 27.43 9.53 2.29
N LEU A 63 27.59 10.52 1.41
CA LEU A 63 28.61 10.55 0.35
C LEU A 63 29.11 12.00 0.21
#